data_AF-A0A3M8CUT2-F1
#
_entry.id   AF-A0A3M8CUT2-F1
#
_cell.length_a   1.000
_cell.length_b   1.000
_cell.length_c   1.000
_cell.angle_alpha   90.00
_cell.angle_beta   90.00
_cell.angle_gamma   90.00
#
_symmetry.space_group_name_H-M   'P 1'
#
loop_
_entity.id
_entity.type
_entity.pdbx_description
1 polymer ?
#
loop_
_entity_poly.entity_id
_entity_poly.type
_entity_poly.pdbx_seq_one_letter_code
_entity_poly.pdbx_strand_id
1 'polypeptide(L)'
;MRTLNILTVCGSGTVSSTMVAQKLKEALAADGITITTTEVKPTQVLGHVEQGSYDFVVNTTPVPDNIPIPVINGVGFLTGLEEEEFLEEVHQLISRIRAAEAN
;
A
#
# COMPACT_ATOMS: atom_id res chain seq x y z
N MET A 1 8.34 -1.21 18.35
CA MET A 1 8.48 -1.42 16.90
C MET A 1 7.08 -1.56 16.34
N ARG A 2 6.60 -0.58 15.56
CA ARG A 2 5.31 -0.68 14.88
C ARG A 2 5.51 -1.32 13.51
N THR A 3 4.59 -2.21 13.15
CA THR A 3 4.58 -2.91 11.86
C THR A 3 3.37 -2.43 11.08
N LEU A 4 3.60 -1.66 10.02
CA LEU A 4 2.55 -1.28 9.09
C LEU A 4 2.33 -2.42 8.10
N ASN A 5 1.07 -2.79 7.90
CA ASN A 5 0.72 -3.87 6.98
C ASN A 5 0.11 -3.27 5.72
N ILE A 6 0.87 -3.34 4.63
CA ILE A 6 0.44 -2.89 3.31
C ILE A 6 0.00 -4.11 2.52
N LEU A 7 -1.17 -4.01 1.90
CA LEU A 7 -1.67 -5.05 1.02
C LEU A 7 -1.45 -4.62 -0.43
N THR A 8 -0.79 -5.44 -1.25
CA THR A 8 -0.56 -5.12 -2.67
C THR A 8 -1.34 -6.09 -3.55
N VAL A 9 -2.07 -5.57 -4.53
CA VAL A 9 -2.78 -6.37 -5.52
C VAL A 9 -2.06 -6.31 -6.85
N CYS A 10 -1.54 -7.45 -7.29
CA CYS A 10 -0.84 -7.60 -8.56
C CYS A 10 -1.50 -8.69 -9.41
N GLY A 11 -2.03 -8.33 -10.58
CA GLY A 11 -2.63 -9.27 -11.53
C GLY A 11 -1.62 -9.97 -12.44
N SER A 12 -0.41 -9.40 -12.61
CA SER A 12 0.55 -9.82 -13.65
C SER A 12 1.92 -10.30 -13.14
N GLY A 13 2.14 -10.32 -11.82
CA GLY A 13 3.26 -10.96 -11.13
C GLY A 13 4.61 -10.91 -11.86
N THR A 14 5.40 -9.84 -11.69
CA THR A 14 6.89 -9.95 -11.68
C THR A 14 7.68 -8.67 -11.36
N VAL A 15 7.18 -7.44 -11.56
CA VAL A 15 8.09 -6.25 -11.49
C VAL A 15 7.65 -5.08 -10.60
N SER A 16 6.36 -4.82 -10.38
CA SER A 16 5.96 -3.49 -9.83
C SER A 16 5.89 -3.41 -8.31
N SER A 17 5.60 -4.52 -7.61
CA SER A 17 5.34 -4.51 -6.16
C SER A 17 6.62 -4.22 -5.34
N THR A 18 7.78 -4.70 -5.79
CA THR A 18 9.03 -4.64 -5.01
C THR A 18 9.64 -3.24 -4.97
N MET A 19 9.60 -2.47 -6.06
CA MET A 19 10.13 -1.10 -6.08
C MET A 19 9.36 -0.16 -5.15
N VAL A 20 8.03 -0.23 -5.18
CA VAL A 20 7.16 0.56 -4.29
C VAL A 20 7.37 0.12 -2.84
N ALA A 21 7.35 -1.19 -2.57
CA ALA A 21 7.59 -1.73 -1.24
C ALA A 21 8.97 -1.32 -0.68
N GLN A 22 10.02 -1.31 -1.51
CA GLN A 22 11.37 -0.92 -1.11
C GLN A 22 11.43 0.58 -0.75
N LYS A 23 10.98 1.48 -1.64
CA LYS A 23 10.94 2.93 -1.37
C LYS A 23 10.18 3.23 -0.07
N LEU A 24 9.02 2.60 0.12
CA LEU A 24 8.25 2.76 1.35
C LEU A 24 9.01 2.25 2.56
N LYS A 25 9.56 1.03 2.46
CA LYS A 25 10.32 0.39 3.54
C LYS A 25 11.52 1.21 3.94
N GLU A 26 12.24 1.81 3.00
CA GLU A 26 13.38 2.70 3.29
C GLU A 26 12.93 3.99 3.98
N ALA A 27 11.90 4.65 3.47
CA ALA A 27 11.35 5.87 4.06
C ALA A 27 10.87 5.65 5.51
N LEU A 28 10.29 4.48 5.79
CA LEU A 28 9.76 4.14 7.12
C LEU A 28 10.79 3.50 8.04
N ALA A 29 11.74 2.75 7.51
CA ALA A 29 12.86 2.23 8.28
C ALA A 29 13.72 3.37 8.84
N ALA A 30 13.87 4.47 8.10
CA ALA A 30 14.53 5.69 8.58
C ALA A 30 13.86 6.28 9.83
N ASP A 31 12.57 6.02 10.01
CA ASP A 31 11.74 6.48 11.13
C ASP A 31 11.54 5.41 12.22
N GLY A 32 12.22 4.26 12.11
CA GLY A 32 12.12 3.15 13.06
C GLY A 32 10.84 2.31 12.93
N ILE A 33 10.14 2.42 11.80
CA ILE A 33 8.91 1.69 11.51
C ILE A 33 9.23 0.51 10.59
N THR A 34 8.66 -0.65 10.92
CA THR A 34 8.74 -1.84 10.07
C THR A 34 7.53 -1.87 9.16
N ILE A 35 7.71 -2.28 7.90
CA ILE A 35 6.59 -2.49 6.99
C ILE A 35 6.58 -3.93 6.52
N THR A 36 5.39 -4.50 6.47
CA THR A 36 5.10 -5.78 5.85
C THR A 36 4.20 -5.56 4.66
N THR A 37 4.66 -5.94 3.48
CA THR A 37 3.83 -5.97 2.27
C THR A 37 3.31 -7.39 2.05
N THR A 38 2.00 -7.54 1.83
CA THR A 38 1.38 -8.82 1.51
C THR A 38 0.77 -8.75 0.11
N GLU A 39 1.24 -9.59 -0.80
CA GLU A 39 0.67 -9.68 -2.13
C GLU A 39 -0.54 -10.62 -2.15
N VAL A 40 -1.66 -10.14 -2.67
CA VAL A 40 -2.87 -10.94 -2.85
C VAL A 40 -3.48 -10.75 -4.23
N LYS A 41 -4.31 -11.71 -4.62
CA LYS A 41 -5.09 -11.62 -5.85
C LYS A 41 -6.24 -10.62 -5.68
N PRO A 42 -6.67 -9.94 -6.75
CA PRO A 42 -7.81 -9.01 -6.71
C PRO A 42 -9.10 -9.68 -6.22
N THR A 43 -9.25 -10.99 -6.40
CA THR A 43 -10.39 -11.76 -5.92
C THR A 43 -10.34 -12.10 -4.43
N GLN A 44 -9.16 -12.04 -3.81
CA GLN A 44 -8.94 -12.38 -2.40
C GLN A 44 -8.68 -11.15 -1.53
N VAL A 45 -8.55 -9.97 -2.15
CA VAL A 45 -8.25 -8.70 -1.48
C VAL A 45 -9.29 -8.34 -0.42
N LEU A 46 -10.58 -8.39 -0.75
CA LEU A 46 -11.67 -8.04 0.17
C LEU A 46 -11.62 -8.92 1.42
N GLY A 47 -11.58 -10.25 1.22
CA GLY A 47 -11.56 -11.20 2.33
C GLY A 47 -10.32 -11.07 3.20
N HIS A 48 -9.15 -10.72 2.64
CA HIS A 48 -7.96 -10.45 3.45
C HIS A 48 -8.05 -9.13 4.19
N VAL A 49 -8.55 -8.07 3.57
CA VAL A 49 -8.74 -6.77 4.24
C VAL A 49 -9.75 -6.87 5.38
N GLU A 50 -10.85 -7.60 5.18
CA GLU A 50 -11.88 -7.78 6.21
C GLU A 50 -11.41 -8.68 7.37
N GLN A 51 -10.48 -9.59 7.12
CA GLN A 51 -9.96 -10.53 8.12
C GLN A 51 -8.64 -10.07 8.78
N GLY A 52 -7.92 -9.14 8.14
CA GLY A 52 -6.57 -8.73 8.52
C GLY A 52 -6.50 -7.26 8.91
N SER A 53 -5.59 -6.94 9.83
CA SER A 53 -5.27 -5.55 10.17
C SER A 53 -4.29 -4.99 9.16
N TYR A 54 -4.81 -4.44 8.06
CA TYR A 54 -4.06 -3.71 7.05
C TYR A 54 -4.34 -2.21 7.16
N ASP A 55 -3.29 -1.41 7.00
CA ASP A 55 -3.36 0.05 7.06
C ASP A 55 -3.88 0.65 5.76
N PHE A 56 -3.45 0.09 4.62
CA PHE A 56 -3.90 0.49 3.29
C PHE A 56 -3.61 -0.58 2.22
N VAL A 57 -4.31 -0.47 1.10
CA VAL A 57 -4.14 -1.33 -0.08
C VAL A 57 -3.51 -0.53 -1.22
N VAL A 58 -2.63 -1.17 -1.98
CA VAL A 58 -2.12 -0.68 -3.26
C VAL A 58 -2.57 -1.63 -4.37
N ASN A 59 -3.38 -1.18 -5.32
CA ASN A 59 -3.82 -1.99 -6.45
C ASN A 59 -3.18 -1.53 -7.76
N THR A 60 -2.59 -2.47 -8.50
CA THR A 60 -2.00 -2.21 -9.84
C THR A 60 -2.95 -2.62 -10.98
N THR A 61 -4.17 -2.99 -10.64
CA THR A 61 -5.22 -3.42 -11.56
C THR A 61 -6.54 -2.88 -11.01
N PRO A 62 -7.51 -2.53 -11.86
CA PRO A 62 -8.84 -2.14 -11.39
C PRO A 62 -9.42 -3.25 -10.50
N VAL A 63 -9.62 -2.93 -9.23
CA VAL A 63 -10.32 -3.75 -8.25
C VAL A 63 -11.57 -3.02 -7.82
N PRO A 64 -12.62 -3.73 -7.40
CA PRO A 64 -13.80 -3.06 -6.86
C PRO A 64 -13.43 -2.23 -5.62
N ASP A 65 -13.86 -0.96 -5.57
CA ASP A 65 -13.73 0.00 -4.45
C ASP A 65 -14.43 -0.43 -3.14
N ASN A 66 -14.89 -1.67 -3.04
CA ASN A 66 -15.62 -2.19 -1.89
C ASN A 66 -14.66 -2.65 -0.78
N ILE A 67 -13.57 -1.92 -0.58
CA ILE A 67 -12.53 -2.21 0.40
C ILE A 67 -12.73 -1.24 1.58
N PRO A 68 -12.84 -1.73 2.83
CA PRO A 68 -13.12 -0.90 3.99
C PRO A 68 -11.93 -0.05 4.47
N ILE A 69 -10.76 -0.18 3.85
CA ILE A 69 -9.54 0.56 4.16
C ILE A 69 -9.11 1.38 2.93
N PRO A 70 -8.33 2.47 3.11
CA PRO A 70 -7.86 3.29 1.99
C PRO A 70 -7.15 2.46 0.92
N VAL A 71 -7.60 2.62 -0.33
CA VAL A 71 -7.05 1.96 -1.51
C VAL A 71 -6.34 3.00 -2.36
N ILE A 72 -5.11 2.69 -2.76
CA ILE A 72 -4.27 3.56 -3.58
C ILE A 72 -4.02 2.87 -4.92
N ASN A 73 -4.35 3.57 -6.00
CA ASN A 73 -4.17 3.08 -7.36
C ASN A 73 -2.69 3.14 -7.79
N GLY A 74 -1.98 2.02 -7.62
CA GLY A 74 -0.63 1.80 -8.16
C GLY A 74 -0.59 1.65 -9.69
N VAL A 75 -1.72 1.78 -10.39
CA VAL A 75 -1.78 1.83 -11.86
C VAL A 75 -1.03 3.06 -12.40
N GLY A 76 -1.11 4.20 -11.70
CA GLY A 76 -0.38 5.42 -12.05
C GLY A 76 1.14 5.24 -12.04
N PHE A 77 1.63 4.42 -11.11
CA PHE A 77 3.05 4.01 -11.02
C PHE A 77 3.49 3.18 -12.23
N LEU A 78 2.64 2.27 -12.71
CA LEU A 78 2.93 1.42 -13.86
C LEU A 78 2.94 2.19 -15.19
N THR A 79 2.08 3.20 -15.31
CA THR A 79 1.94 3.98 -16.55
C THR A 79 2.92 5.15 -16.63
N GLY A 80 3.59 5.50 -15.52
CA GLY A 80 4.56 6.59 -15.45
C GLY A 80 3.96 7.99 -15.60
N LEU A 81 2.63 8.09 -15.72
CA LEU A 81 1.90 9.36 -15.84
C LEU A 81 1.59 9.97 -14.46
N GLU A 82 1.48 9.14 -13.42
CA GLU A 82 0.99 9.55 -12.10
C GLU A 82 1.82 8.91 -10.96
N GLU A 83 3.11 8.60 -11.20
CA GLU A 83 4.00 8.03 -10.17
C GLU A 83 4.17 9.00 -8.98
N GLU A 84 4.36 10.28 -9.24
CA GLU A 84 4.61 11.28 -8.20
C GLU A 84 3.39 11.49 -7.30
N GLU A 85 2.20 11.58 -7.89
CA GLU A 85 0.93 11.74 -7.16
C GLU A 85 0.63 10.50 -6.32
N PHE A 86 0.88 9.30 -6.87
CA PHE A 86 0.81 8.05 -6.11
C PHE A 86 1.77 8.04 -4.92
N LEU A 87 3.04 8.44 -5.12
CA LEU A 87 4.03 8.45 -4.05
C LEU A 87 3.65 9.46 -2.95
N GLU A 88 3.12 10.62 -3.34
CA GLU A 88 2.68 11.67 -2.43
C GLU A 88 1.47 11.23 -1.61
N GLU A 89 0.45 10.64 -2.24
CA GLU A 89 -0.72 10.05 -1.56
C GLU A 89 -0.32 9.00 -0.53
N VAL A 90 0.57 8.07 -0.91
CA VAL A 90 1.07 7.04 0.02
C VAL A 90 1.82 7.70 1.19
N HIS A 91 2.65 8.72 0.91
CA HIS A 91 3.40 9.42 1.95
C HIS A 91 2.48 10.19 2.91
N GLN A 92 1.45 10.86 2.37
CA GLN A 92 0.44 11.56 3.17
C GLN A 92 -0.36 10.61 4.04
N LEU A 93 -0.79 9.46 3.49
CA LEU A 93 -1.55 8.46 4.23
C LEU A 93 -0.73 7.90 5.38
N ILE A 94 0.51 7.53 5.12
CA ILE A 94 1.45 7.06 6.16
C ILE A 94 1.68 8.13 7.22
N SER A 95 1.91 9.39 6.81
CA SER A 95 2.07 10.51 7.74
C SER A 95 0.83 10.73 8.61
N ARG A 96 -0.37 10.58 8.03
CA ARG A 96 -1.64 10.63 8.76
C ARG A 96 -1.80 9.51 9.76
N ILE A 97 -1.51 8.27 9.39
CA ILE A 97 -1.59 7.11 10.30
C ILE A 97 -0.63 7.33 11.47
N ARG A 98 0.58 7.83 11.19
CA ARG A 98 1.55 8.21 12.23
C ARG A 98 1.04 9.31 13.16
N ALA A 99 0.43 10.36 12.60
CA ALA A 99 -0.06 11.50 13.39
C ALA A 99 -1.30 11.16 14.22
N ALA A 100 -2.20 10.33 13.70
CA ALA A 100 -3.41 9.90 14.39
C ALA A 100 -3.12 9.01 15.62
N GLU A 101 -2.00 8.27 15.62
CA GLU A 101 -1.61 7.43 16.75
C GLU A 101 -0.72 8.14 17.79
N ALA A 102 -0.33 9.40 17.57
CA ALA A 102 0.50 10.18 18.49
C ALA A 102 -0.31 10.99 19.52
N ASN A 103 -1.64 10.92 19.48
CA ASN A 103 -2.58 11.63 20.36
C ASN A 103 -3.50 10.65 21.08
#